data_AF-A0A0A9Y5W5-F1
#
_entry.id   AF-A0A0A9Y5W5-F1
#
_cell.length_a   1.000
_cell.length_b   1.000
_cell.length_c   1.000
_cell.angle_alpha   90.00
_cell.angle_beta   90.00
_cell.angle_gamma   90.00
#
_symmetry.space_group_name_H-M   'P 1'
#
loop_
_entity.id
_entity.type
_entity.pdbx_description
1 polymer ?
#
loop_
_entity_poly.entity_id
_entity_poly.type
_entity_poly.pdbx_seq_one_letter_code
_entity_poly.pdbx_strand_id
1 'polypeptide(L)'
;FSRFGVPRTLIADNNPFNSYEFLRFAQDWNFDVRTCSPHHHQSNGLAERSVGVGKLMLRKCGFESSDFNLYLLNYRNSPVAGLPYSPAQLLMSKNLRSKLLITVEDLKPVVIDDP
;
A
#
# COMPACT_ATOMS: atom_id res chain seq x y z
N PHE A 1 8.93 8.27 -5.53
CA PHE A 1 7.60 8.72 -5.99
C PHE A 1 7.29 8.43 -7.47
N SER A 2 8.25 8.04 -8.33
CA SER A 2 8.01 7.79 -9.77
C SER A 2 6.91 6.77 -10.12
N ARG A 3 6.61 5.81 -9.24
CA ARG A 3 5.58 4.78 -9.51
C ARG A 3 4.15 5.24 -9.25
N PHE A 4 3.92 6.04 -8.23
CA PHE A 4 2.57 6.41 -7.76
C PHE A 4 2.34 7.93 -7.70
N GLY A 5 3.35 8.73 -8.06
CA GLY A 5 3.36 10.16 -7.83
C GLY A 5 3.86 10.53 -6.44
N VAL A 6 4.03 11.84 -6.25
CA VAL A 6 4.31 12.44 -4.94
C VAL A 6 3.00 12.50 -4.16
N PRO A 7 2.94 11.99 -2.92
CA PRO A 7 1.71 12.06 -2.14
C PRO A 7 1.39 13.52 -1.81
N ARG A 8 0.12 13.82 -1.54
CA ARG A 8 -0.26 15.11 -0.95
C ARG A 8 0.13 15.19 0.52
N THR A 9 -0.06 14.09 1.25
CA THR A 9 0.19 14.01 2.69
C THR A 9 0.77 12.65 3.03
N LEU A 10 1.82 12.66 3.85
CA LEU A 10 2.43 11.49 4.46
C LEU A 10 2.08 11.48 5.95
N ILE A 11 1.44 10.40 6.40
CA ILE A 11 1.22 10.15 7.83
C ILE A 11 2.27 9.13 8.26
N ALA A 12 3.09 9.49 9.25
CA ALA A 12 4.19 8.65 9.71
C ALA A 12 4.50 8.85 11.20
N ASP A 13 5.33 7.98 11.76
CA ASP A 13 5.85 8.17 13.11
C ASP A 13 6.82 9.36 13.19
N ASN A 14 6.99 9.91 14.37
CA ASN A 14 7.83 11.10 14.58
C ASN A 14 9.31 10.86 14.20
N ASN A 15 9.85 9.65 14.44
CA ASN A 15 11.26 9.35 14.20
C ASN A 15 11.36 8.24 13.14
N PRO A 16 12.05 8.42 11.99
CA PRO A 16 12.92 9.55 11.61
C PRO A 16 12.23 10.68 10.82
N PHE A 17 10.91 10.64 10.63
CA PHE A 17 10.21 11.50 9.68
C PHE A 17 10.05 12.97 10.12
N ASN A 18 10.45 13.32 11.34
CA ASN A 18 10.54 14.70 11.82
C ASN A 18 11.99 15.25 11.83
N SER A 19 12.93 14.56 11.18
CA SER A 19 14.29 15.09 11.02
C SER A 19 14.28 16.31 10.10
N TYR A 20 15.23 17.23 10.33
CA TYR A 20 15.39 18.42 9.49
C TYR A 20 15.56 18.06 8.00
N GLU A 21 16.35 17.03 7.71
CA GLU A 21 16.59 16.55 6.35
C GLU A 21 15.31 16.06 5.67
N PHE A 22 14.46 15.32 6.39
CA PHE A 22 13.22 14.80 5.85
C PHE A 22 12.18 15.90 5.63
N LEU A 23 12.08 16.87 6.54
CA LEU A 23 11.18 18.01 6.39
C LEU A 23 11.60 18.90 5.22
N ARG A 24 12.91 19.11 5.01
CA ARG A 24 13.41 19.82 3.84
C ARG A 24 13.07 19.09 2.54
N PHE A 25 13.29 17.78 2.50
CA PHE A 25 12.88 16.95 1.36
C PHE A 25 11.37 17.07 1.08
N ALA A 26 10.54 17.05 2.12
CA ALA A 26 9.09 17.19 1.97
C ALA A 26 8.68 18.56 1.42
N GLN A 27 9.35 19.64 1.85
CA GLN A 27 9.16 20.97 1.31
C GLN A 27 9.59 21.06 -0.16
N ASP A 28 10.78 20.55 -0.50
CA ASP A 28 11.30 20.56 -1.87
C ASP A 28 10.40 19.80 -2.84
N TRP A 29 9.75 18.73 -2.37
CA TRP A 29 8.84 17.89 -3.14
C TRP A 29 7.37 18.28 -3.01
N ASN A 30 7.05 19.32 -2.23
CA ASN A 30 5.72 19.89 -2.03
C ASN A 30 4.67 18.89 -1.50
N PHE A 31 4.99 18.20 -0.39
CA PHE A 31 4.03 17.36 0.34
C PHE A 31 4.07 17.57 1.85
N ASP A 32 2.91 17.37 2.49
CA ASP A 32 2.78 17.56 3.94
C ASP A 32 3.18 16.32 4.73
N VAL A 33 3.94 16.49 5.80
CA VAL A 33 4.25 15.41 6.77
C VAL A 33 3.42 15.62 8.02
N ARG A 34 2.59 14.64 8.37
CA ARG A 34 1.83 14.60 9.62
C ARG A 34 2.38 13.50 10.50
N THR A 35 3.04 13.89 11.59
CA THR A 35 3.56 12.94 12.56
C THR A 35 2.51 12.59 13.59
N CYS A 36 2.34 11.30 13.88
CA CYS A 36 1.50 10.86 14.98
C CYS A 36 2.32 10.85 16.28
N SER A 37 1.71 11.33 17.37
CA SER A 37 2.28 11.18 18.71
C SER A 37 2.45 9.69 19.03
N PRO A 38 3.50 9.27 19.77
CA PRO A 38 3.69 7.89 20.20
C PRO A 38 2.47 7.26 20.88
N HIS A 39 1.59 8.09 21.44
CA HIS A 39 0.40 7.66 22.19
C HIS A 39 -0.89 7.65 21.34
N HIS A 40 -0.82 7.99 20.04
CA HIS A 40 -1.94 8.01 19.10
C HIS A 40 -1.86 6.85 18.08
N HIS A 41 -1.84 5.61 18.60
CA HIS A 41 -1.74 4.38 17.81
C HIS A 41 -2.85 4.18 16.76
N GLN A 42 -4.01 4.81 16.93
CA GLN A 42 -5.15 4.65 16.02
C GLN A 42 -4.83 5.06 14.58
N SER A 43 -4.04 6.12 14.40
CA SER A 43 -3.69 6.63 13.06
C SER A 43 -2.66 5.75 12.33
N ASN A 44 -1.86 4.98 13.06
CA ASN A 44 -0.82 4.10 12.48
C ASN A 44 -1.30 2.63 12.36
N GLY A 45 -2.47 2.29 12.90
CA GLY A 45 -2.97 0.91 12.93
C GLY A 45 -3.11 0.25 11.56
N LEU A 46 -3.40 1.02 10.50
CA LEU A 46 -3.42 0.48 9.14
C LEU A 46 -2.01 0.07 8.68
N ALA A 47 -1.00 0.91 8.92
CA ALA A 47 0.38 0.61 8.58
C ALA A 47 0.92 -0.59 9.38
N GLU A 48 0.62 -0.67 10.68
CA GLU A 48 0.99 -1.81 11.54
C GLU A 48 0.38 -3.12 11.04
N ARG A 49 -0.91 -3.11 10.69
CA ARG A 49 -1.58 -4.27 10.08
C ARG A 49 -0.93 -4.66 8.76
N SER A 50 -0.63 -3.70 7.89
CA SER A 50 0.06 -3.95 6.62
C SER A 50 1.45 -4.55 6.82
N VAL A 51 2.21 -4.10 7.83
CA VAL A 51 3.50 -4.70 8.22
C VAL A 51 3.31 -6.15 8.68
N GLY A 52 2.28 -6.42 9.48
CA GLY A 52 1.91 -7.78 9.89
C GLY A 52 1.64 -8.70 8.70
N VAL A 53 0.86 -8.23 7.73
CA VAL A 53 0.57 -8.95 6.47
C VAL A 53 1.87 -9.22 5.69
N GLY A 54 2.75 -8.23 5.54
CA GLY A 54 4.04 -8.39 4.87
C GLY A 54 4.95 -9.42 5.56
N LYS A 55 5.02 -9.40 6.90
CA LYS A 55 5.78 -10.40 7.67
C LYS A 55 5.21 -11.81 7.47
N LEU A 56 3.89 -11.96 7.45
CA LEU A 56 3.24 -13.24 7.19
C LEU A 56 3.57 -13.76 5.77
N MET A 57 3.54 -12.88 4.76
CA MET A 57 3.92 -13.23 3.39
C MET A 57 5.37 -13.74 3.32
N LEU A 58 6.32 -13.03 3.94
CA LEU A 58 7.72 -13.42 3.95
C LEU A 58 7.93 -14.80 4.62
N ARG A 59 7.23 -15.06 5.74
CA ARG A 59 7.28 -16.36 6.41
C ARG A 59 6.77 -17.49 5.52
N LYS A 60 5.63 -17.28 4.84
CA LYS A 60 5.07 -18.26 3.89
C LYS A 60 6.00 -18.49 2.70
N CYS A 61 6.58 -17.42 2.14
CA CYS A 61 7.54 -17.52 1.05
C CYS A 61 8.76 -18.35 1.45
N GLY A 62 9.28 -18.14 2.67
CA GLY A 62 10.39 -18.94 3.20
C GLY A 62 10.05 -20.42 3.38
N PHE A 63 8.83 -20.74 3.83
CA PHE A 63 8.37 -22.12 4.00
C PHE A 63 8.15 -22.83 2.66
N GLU A 64 7.55 -22.14 1.67
CA GLU A 64 7.18 -22.71 0.37
C GLU A 64 8.26 -22.55 -0.71
N SER A 65 9.39 -21.88 -0.39
CA SER A 65 10.42 -21.48 -1.37
C SER A 65 9.86 -20.74 -2.59
N SER A 66 8.86 -19.88 -2.35
CA SER A 66 8.10 -19.17 -3.39
C SER A 66 8.53 -17.71 -3.54
N ASP A 67 8.18 -17.09 -4.68
CA ASP A 67 8.55 -15.70 -4.98
C ASP A 67 7.64 -14.71 -4.25
N PHE A 68 8.26 -13.87 -3.41
CA PHE A 68 7.58 -12.79 -2.67
C PHE A 68 6.84 -11.81 -3.59
N ASN A 69 7.38 -11.51 -4.78
CA ASN A 69 6.74 -10.59 -5.72
C ASN A 69 5.43 -11.18 -6.26
N LEU A 70 5.37 -12.49 -6.48
CA LEU A 70 4.16 -13.18 -6.90
C LEU A 70 3.10 -13.18 -5.78
N TYR A 71 3.52 -13.37 -4.53
CA TYR A 71 2.63 -13.25 -3.37
C TYR A 71 2.05 -11.84 -3.24
N LEU A 72 2.89 -10.82 -3.37
CA LEU A 72 2.46 -9.42 -3.33
C LEU A 72 1.52 -9.06 -4.48
N LEU A 73 1.76 -9.62 -5.68
CA LEU A 73 0.88 -9.46 -6.84
C LEU A 73 -0.50 -10.05 -6.56
N ASN A 74 -0.56 -11.28 -6.03
CA ASN A 74 -1.82 -11.93 -5.70
C ASN A 74 -2.59 -11.14 -4.62
N TYR A 75 -1.90 -10.69 -3.57
CA TYR A 75 -2.52 -9.87 -2.53
C TYR A 75 -3.12 -8.57 -3.07
N ARG A 76 -2.42 -7.90 -4.01
CA ARG A 76 -2.94 -6.69 -4.65
C ARG A 76 -4.20 -6.93 -5.48
N ASN A 77 -4.41 -8.17 -5.96
CA ASN A 77 -5.59 -8.57 -6.74
C ASN A 77 -6.68 -9.23 -5.90
N SER A 78 -6.44 -9.49 -4.61
CA SER A 78 -7.45 -10.04 -3.70
C SER A 78 -8.27 -8.92 -3.06
N PRO A 79 -9.61 -9.06 -2.95
CA PRO A 79 -10.43 -8.12 -2.21
C PRO A 79 -9.95 -7.91 -0.76
N VAL A 80 -10.01 -6.68 -0.28
CA VAL A 80 -9.66 -6.36 1.10
C VAL A 80 -10.83 -6.68 2.02
N ALA A 81 -10.56 -7.23 3.21
CA ALA A 81 -11.61 -7.54 4.17
C ALA A 81 -12.47 -6.30 4.49
N GLY A 82 -13.79 -6.40 4.25
CA GLY A 82 -14.74 -5.31 4.44
C GLY A 82 -15.06 -4.49 3.18
N LEU A 83 -14.36 -4.72 2.06
CA LEU A 83 -14.64 -4.09 0.77
C LEU A 83 -14.72 -5.16 -0.34
N PRO A 84 -15.58 -4.99 -1.36
CA PRO A 84 -15.63 -5.91 -2.50
C PRO A 84 -14.44 -5.72 -3.47
N TYR A 85 -13.58 -4.73 -3.22
CA TYR A 85 -12.53 -4.29 -4.14
C TYR A 85 -11.12 -4.65 -3.65
N SER A 86 -10.23 -4.95 -4.60
CA SER A 86 -8.82 -5.22 -4.33
C SER A 86 -7.98 -3.94 -4.25
N PRO A 87 -6.80 -3.96 -3.60
CA PRO A 87 -5.90 -2.80 -3.57
C PRO A 87 -5.51 -2.28 -4.95
N ALA A 88 -5.36 -3.17 -5.95
CA ALA A 88 -5.06 -2.77 -7.32
C ALA A 88 -6.23 -2.02 -7.96
N GLN A 89 -7.46 -2.46 -7.72
CA GLN A 89 -8.64 -1.76 -8.25
C GLN A 89 -8.81 -0.40 -7.57
N LEU A 90 -8.61 -0.29 -6.26
CA LEU A 90 -8.70 0.99 -5.56
C LEU A 90 -7.63 1.99 -6.01
N LEU A 91 -6.39 1.52 -6.25
CA LEU A 91 -5.26 2.40 -6.57
C LEU A 91 -5.09 2.67 -8.08
N MET A 92 -5.40 1.69 -8.94
CA MET A 92 -5.14 1.73 -10.38
C MET A 92 -6.40 1.55 -11.23
N SER A 93 -7.57 1.45 -10.60
CA SER A 93 -8.86 1.23 -11.25
C SER A 93 -8.92 -0.07 -12.05
N LYS A 94 -8.02 -1.04 -11.85
CA LYS A 94 -8.03 -2.30 -12.62
C LYS A 94 -7.39 -3.45 -11.86
N ASN A 95 -7.68 -4.67 -12.28
CA ASN A 95 -6.93 -5.84 -11.83
C ASN A 95 -5.58 -5.93 -12.56
N LEU A 96 -4.57 -6.46 -11.86
CA LEU A 96 -3.26 -6.72 -12.44
C LEU A 96 -3.23 -8.11 -13.07
N ARG A 97 -2.53 -8.26 -14.20
CA ARG A 97 -2.33 -9.57 -14.82
C ARG A 97 -1.56 -10.48 -13.85
N SER A 98 -2.11 -11.65 -13.55
CA SER A 98 -1.52 -12.65 -12.65
C SER A 98 -1.44 -14.02 -13.33
N LYS A 99 -0.97 -15.05 -12.59
CA LYS A 99 -1.00 -16.44 -13.07
C LYS A 99 -2.39 -17.08 -12.99
N LEU A 100 -3.33 -16.45 -12.28
CA LEU A 100 -4.71 -16.90 -12.20
C LEU A 100 -5.45 -16.50 -13.49
N LEU A 101 -6.48 -17.28 -13.82
CA LEU A 101 -7.35 -16.98 -14.97
C LEU A 101 -8.07 -15.64 -14.71
N ILE A 102 -7.81 -14.66 -15.58
CA ILE A 102 -8.39 -13.32 -15.57
C ILE A 102 -8.90 -13.05 -16.98
N THR A 103 -10.09 -12.45 -17.10
CA THR A 103 -10.65 -12.06 -18.40
C THR A 103 -10.02 -10.77 -18.90
N VAL A 104 -10.11 -10.50 -20.20
CA VAL A 104 -9.59 -9.25 -20.77
C VAL A 104 -10.38 -8.05 -20.26
N GLU A 105 -11.65 -8.25 -19.94
CA GLU A 105 -12.57 -7.26 -19.38
C GLU A 105 -12.10 -6.79 -18.00
N ASP A 106 -11.66 -7.70 -17.13
CA ASP A 106 -11.17 -7.39 -15.78
C ASP A 106 -9.88 -6.55 -15.76
N LEU A 107 -9.15 -6.51 -16.87
CA LEU A 107 -7.91 -5.75 -17.04
C LEU A 107 -8.17 -4.31 -17.49
N LYS A 108 -9.40 -3.99 -17.93
CA LYS A 108 -9.77 -2.63 -18.34
C LYS A 108 -9.94 -1.76 -17.09
N PRO A 109 -9.51 -0.49 -17.14
CA PRO A 109 -9.69 0.42 -16.03
C PRO A 109 -11.17 0.78 -15.86
N VAL A 110 -11.69 0.57 -14.65
CA VAL A 110 -13.01 0.96 -14.16
C VAL A 110 -12.80 1.75 -12.88
N VAL A 111 -13.17 3.02 -12.90
CA VAL A 111 -13.12 3.87 -11.70
C VAL A 111 -14.15 3.33 -10.71
N ILE A 112 -13.70 3.03 -9.50
CA ILE A 112 -14.58 2.70 -8.38
C ILE A 112 -14.95 4.01 -7.74
N ASP A 113 -16.25 4.30 -7.68
CA ASP A 113 -16.75 5.38 -6.86
C ASP A 113 -16.61 4.97 -5.38
N ASP A 114 -15.99 5.83 -4.58
CA ASP A 114 -15.91 5.64 -3.13
C ASP A 114 -17.33 5.57 -2.56
N PRO A 115 -17.63 4.62 -1.65
CA PRO A 115 -18.91 4.61 -0.92
C PRO A 115 -19.09 5.82 0.00
#